data_AF-A0A3D3HRA4-F1
#
_entry.id   AF-A0A3D3HRA4-F1
#
_cell.length_a   1.000
_cell.length_b   1.000
_cell.length_c   1.000
_cell.angle_alpha   90.00
_cell.angle_beta   90.00
_cell.angle_gamma   90.00
#
_symmetry.space_group_name_H-M   'P 1'
#
loop_
_entity.id
_entity.type
_entity.pdbx_description
1 polymer ?
#
loop_
_entity_poly.entity_id
_entity_poly.type
_entity_poly.pdbx_seq_one_letter_code
_entity_poly.pdbx_strand_id
1 'polypeptide(L)'
;MKKLVLAAGLLSISSVAFSASLSSTCENYFKQVDEYVELLSKNDAMKGQMEAMKQQYDDSKKQFMELPTEAQDSACKQGIDALSQARTMLEQQGK
;
A
#
# COMPACT_ATOMS: atom_id res chain seq x y z
N MET A 1 -15.80 -16.00 -42.74
CA MET A 1 -17.28 -16.03 -42.82
C MET A 1 -17.86 -16.48 -41.48
N LYS A 2 -18.84 -15.72 -40.96
CA LYS A 2 -19.91 -16.13 -40.02
C LYS A 2 -19.45 -16.42 -38.56
N LYS A 3 -19.53 -15.46 -37.64
CA LYS A 3 -20.72 -14.93 -36.92
C LYS A 3 -20.91 -15.63 -35.57
N LEU A 4 -20.84 -14.82 -34.49
CA LEU A 4 -21.50 -14.95 -33.18
C LEU A 4 -20.89 -16.05 -32.28
N VAL A 5 -20.51 -15.80 -31.03
CA VAL A 5 -21.38 -15.27 -29.97
C VAL A 5 -20.56 -14.49 -28.94
N LEU A 6 -20.93 -13.22 -28.75
CA LEU A 6 -20.73 -12.49 -27.50
C LEU A 6 -21.46 -13.26 -26.38
N ALA A 7 -20.73 -13.91 -25.49
CA ALA A 7 -21.24 -14.25 -24.17
C ALA A 7 -20.66 -13.25 -23.18
N ALA A 8 -21.28 -12.07 -23.17
CA ALA A 8 -21.14 -11.10 -22.10
C ALA A 8 -21.73 -11.71 -20.83
N GLY A 9 -20.92 -12.47 -20.10
CA GLY A 9 -21.19 -12.74 -18.69
C GLY A 9 -20.90 -11.47 -17.89
N LEU A 10 -21.84 -10.52 -17.92
CA LEU A 10 -21.89 -9.50 -16.87
C LEU A 10 -22.16 -10.26 -15.57
N LEU A 11 -21.09 -10.56 -14.83
CA LEU A 11 -21.21 -10.65 -13.38
C LEU A 11 -21.62 -9.24 -12.95
N SER A 12 -22.88 -9.09 -12.57
CA SER A 12 -23.40 -7.92 -11.88
C SER A 12 -22.63 -7.78 -10.57
N ILE A 13 -21.47 -7.13 -10.62
CA ILE A 13 -20.80 -6.64 -9.43
C ILE A 13 -21.70 -5.52 -8.94
N SER A 14 -22.57 -5.84 -7.99
CA SER A 14 -23.27 -4.84 -7.19
C SER A 14 -22.22 -3.83 -6.76
N SER A 15 -22.33 -2.59 -7.24
CA SER A 15 -21.41 -1.51 -6.92
C SER A 15 -21.54 -1.21 -5.43
N VAL A 16 -20.83 -1.96 -4.58
CA VAL A 16 -20.53 -1.48 -3.25
C VAL A 16 -19.71 -0.22 -3.48
N ALA A 17 -20.26 0.93 -3.09
CA ALA A 17 -19.51 2.17 -3.08
C ALA A 17 -18.40 1.97 -2.05
N PHE A 18 -17.23 1.53 -2.51
CA PHE A 18 -16.04 1.54 -1.69
C PHE A 18 -15.82 2.99 -1.29
N SER A 19 -15.71 3.24 0.01
CA SER A 19 -15.24 4.53 0.46
C SER A 19 -13.87 4.73 -0.18
N ALA A 20 -13.69 5.79 -0.95
CA ALA A 20 -12.40 6.18 -1.50
C ALA A 20 -11.42 6.63 -0.40
N SER A 21 -11.65 6.28 0.86
CA SER A 21 -10.79 6.58 1.99
C SER A 21 -10.13 5.29 2.46
N LEU A 22 -8.91 5.43 2.95
CA LEU A 22 -8.26 4.36 3.66
C LEU A 22 -9.01 4.03 4.95
N SER A 23 -8.90 2.79 5.41
CA SER A 23 -9.25 2.43 6.79
C SER A 23 -8.28 3.12 7.76
N SER A 24 -8.68 3.30 9.02
CA SER A 24 -7.81 3.85 10.05
C SER A 24 -6.54 3.03 10.27
N THR A 25 -6.61 1.71 10.10
CA THR A 25 -5.44 0.81 10.13
C THR A 25 -4.46 1.16 9.02
N CYS A 26 -4.95 1.39 7.80
CA CYS A 26 -4.11 1.74 6.68
C CYS A 26 -3.56 3.15 6.76
N GLU A 27 -4.34 4.13 7.24
CA GLU A 27 -3.83 5.47 7.53
C GLU A 27 -2.64 5.40 8.49
N ASN A 28 -2.73 4.58 9.55
CA ASN A 28 -1.63 4.36 10.48
C ASN A 28 -0.43 3.67 9.81
N TYR A 29 -0.66 2.61 9.03
CA TYR A 29 0.41 1.92 8.30
C TYR A 29 1.20 2.89 7.41
N PHE A 30 0.51 3.64 6.56
CA PHE A 30 1.15 4.57 5.64
C PHE A 30 1.86 5.71 6.37
N LYS A 31 1.28 6.23 7.46
CA LYS A 31 1.98 7.20 8.30
C LYS A 31 3.30 6.64 8.84
N GLN A 32 3.32 5.39 9.32
CA GLN A 32 4.55 4.77 9.79
C GLN A 32 5.55 4.54 8.66
N VAL A 33 5.10 4.22 7.44
CA VAL A 33 6.01 4.12 6.29
C VAL A 33 6.61 5.49 5.97
N ASP A 34 5.82 6.55 5.98
CA ASP A 34 6.28 7.93 5.75
C ASP A 34 7.38 8.32 6.76
N GLU A 35 7.15 8.05 8.05
CA GLU A 35 8.15 8.28 9.11
C GLU A 35 9.42 7.42 8.94
N TYR A 36 9.28 6.18 8.45
CA TYR A 36 10.42 5.29 8.20
C TYR A 36 11.26 5.78 7.02
N VAL A 37 10.63 6.19 5.93
CA VAL A 37 11.29 6.78 4.76
C VAL A 37 12.00 8.07 5.16
N GLU A 38 11.36 8.93 5.96
CA GLU A 38 11.98 10.14 6.49
C GLU A 38 13.25 9.81 7.29
N LEU A 39 13.18 8.81 8.18
CA LEU A 39 14.34 8.34 8.95
C LEU A 39 15.48 7.88 8.05
N LEU A 40 15.19 7.05 7.04
CA LEU A 40 16.19 6.55 6.10
C LEU A 40 16.78 7.66 5.23
N SER A 41 15.96 8.64 4.83
CA SER A 41 16.39 9.75 3.98
C SER A 41 17.39 10.70 4.66
N LYS A 42 17.56 10.62 5.98
CA LYS A 42 18.63 11.31 6.73
C LYS A 42 20.02 10.77 6.37
N ASN A 43 20.10 9.57 5.77
CA ASN A 43 21.32 9.05 5.18
C ASN A 43 21.36 9.42 3.69
N ASP A 44 22.30 10.28 3.29
CA ASP A 44 22.43 10.76 1.91
C ASP A 44 22.61 9.63 0.89
N ALA A 45 23.17 8.48 1.28
CA ALA A 45 23.31 7.32 0.41
C ALA A 45 21.98 6.65 0.08
N MET A 46 20.98 6.78 0.95
CA MET A 46 19.65 6.18 0.81
C MET A 46 18.64 7.16 0.20
N LYS A 47 18.88 8.46 0.27
CA LYS A 47 17.96 9.51 -0.17
C LYS A 47 17.48 9.34 -1.61
N GLY A 48 18.41 9.11 -2.55
CA GLY A 48 18.06 8.92 -3.97
C GLY A 48 17.20 7.68 -4.22
N GLN A 49 17.40 6.62 -3.45
CA GLN A 49 16.57 5.40 -3.53
C GLN A 49 15.17 5.67 -2.98
N MET A 50 15.05 6.39 -1.86
CA MET A 50 13.76 6.74 -1.26
C MET A 50 12.93 7.64 -2.17
N GLU A 51 13.55 8.62 -2.82
CA GLU A 51 12.87 9.50 -3.79
C GLU A 51 12.32 8.71 -4.99
N ALA A 52 13.08 7.74 -5.51
CA ALA A 52 12.64 6.89 -6.61
C ALA A 52 11.44 6.00 -6.22
N MET A 53 11.35 5.57 -4.96
CA MET A 53 10.24 4.75 -4.45
C MET A 53 8.96 5.54 -4.18
N LYS A 54 9.04 6.87 -4.09
CA LYS A 54 7.90 7.72 -3.71
C LYS A 54 6.70 7.59 -4.66
N GLN A 55 6.95 7.52 -5.97
CA GLN A 55 5.86 7.40 -6.94
C GLN A 55 5.12 6.06 -6.80
N GLN A 56 5.86 4.96 -6.66
CA GLN A 56 5.27 3.63 -6.46
C GLN A 56 4.46 3.57 -5.16
N TYR A 57 4.92 4.28 -4.15
CA TYR A 57 4.24 4.38 -2.86
C TYR A 57 2.94 5.18 -2.94
N ASP A 58 2.93 6.34 -3.61
CA ASP A 58 1.73 7.14 -3.80
C ASP A 58 0.68 6.40 -4.65
N ASP A 59 1.12 5.60 -5.63
CA ASP A 59 0.22 4.74 -6.42
C ASP A 59 -0.29 3.54 -5.61
N SER A 60 0.53 2.95 -4.74
CA SER A 60 0.09 1.90 -3.80
C SER A 60 -1.03 2.40 -2.87
N LYS A 61 -0.90 3.61 -2.32
CA LYS A 61 -1.98 4.23 -1.50
C LYS A 61 -3.31 4.28 -2.24
N LYS A 62 -3.31 4.66 -3.52
CA LYS A 62 -4.53 4.69 -4.36
C LYS A 62 -5.09 3.29 -4.57
N GLN A 63 -4.22 2.30 -4.83
CA GLN A 63 -4.68 0.91 -4.99
C GLN A 63 -5.36 0.38 -3.73
N PHE A 64 -4.90 0.78 -2.54
CA PHE A 64 -5.57 0.41 -1.28
C PHE A 64 -6.94 1.06 -1.13
N MET A 65 -7.15 2.29 -1.61
CA MET A 65 -8.46 2.94 -1.58
C MET A 65 -9.51 2.21 -2.44
N GLU A 66 -9.06 1.45 -3.45
CA GLU A 66 -9.93 0.61 -4.29
C GLU A 66 -10.28 -0.75 -3.66
N LEU A 67 -9.68 -1.10 -2.51
CA LEU A 67 -9.93 -2.35 -1.82
C LEU A 67 -11.10 -2.23 -0.82
N PRO A 68 -11.84 -3.34 -0.58
CA PRO A 68 -12.76 -3.42 0.56
C PRO A 68 -12.04 -3.14 1.89
N THR A 69 -12.71 -2.49 2.84
CA THR A 69 -12.12 -2.11 4.14
C THR A 69 -11.48 -3.28 4.89
N GLU A 70 -12.08 -4.47 4.85
CA GLU A 70 -11.50 -5.66 5.50
C GLU A 70 -10.20 -6.11 4.82
N ALA A 71 -10.13 -6.02 3.49
CA ALA A 71 -8.92 -6.33 2.74
C ALA A 71 -7.83 -5.28 2.97
N GLN A 72 -8.20 -4.00 3.04
CA GLN A 72 -7.32 -2.91 3.47
C GLN A 72 -6.72 -3.23 4.85
N ASP A 73 -7.57 -3.47 5.85
CA ASP A 73 -7.14 -3.73 7.23
C ASP A 73 -6.20 -4.94 7.34
N SER A 74 -6.51 -6.04 6.66
CA SER A 74 -5.68 -7.24 6.66
C SER A 74 -4.29 -6.97 6.07
N ALA A 75 -4.24 -6.34 4.90
CA ALA A 75 -2.98 -6.03 4.23
C ALA A 75 -2.14 -5.00 5.01
N CYS A 76 -2.76 -3.94 5.54
CA CYS A 76 -2.06 -2.92 6.31
C CYS A 76 -1.56 -3.42 7.67
N LYS A 77 -2.27 -4.34 8.34
CA LYS A 77 -1.74 -5.01 9.55
C LYS A 77 -0.45 -5.77 9.24
N GLN A 78 -0.44 -6.57 8.17
CA GLN A 78 0.76 -7.29 7.75
C GLN A 78 1.90 -6.32 7.41
N GLY A 79 1.58 -5.19 6.76
CA GLY A 79 2.54 -4.13 6.48
C GLY A 79 3.13 -3.49 7.75
N ILE A 80 2.31 -3.23 8.77
CA ILE A 80 2.76 -2.70 10.07
C ILE A 80 3.71 -3.68 10.74
N ASP A 81 3.37 -4.96 10.77
CA ASP A 81 4.20 -5.99 11.40
C ASP A 81 5.56 -6.11 10.70
N ALA A 82 5.56 -6.13 9.37
CA ALA A 82 6.80 -6.16 8.58
C ALA A 82 7.64 -4.90 8.80
N LEU A 83 7.02 -3.72 8.88
CA LEU A 83 7.72 -2.46 9.13
C LEU A 83 8.35 -2.42 10.53
N SER A 84 7.64 -2.94 11.53
CA SER A 84 8.17 -3.08 12.89
C SER A 84 9.43 -3.96 12.94
N GLN A 85 9.41 -5.08 12.21
CA GLN A 85 10.59 -5.95 12.06
C GLN A 85 11.74 -5.22 11.35
N ALA A 86 11.47 -4.51 10.26
CA ALA A 86 12.49 -3.76 9.53
C ALA A 86 13.14 -2.66 10.39
N ARG A 87 12.34 -1.95 11.21
CA ARG A 87 12.85 -0.97 12.18
C ARG A 87 13.75 -1.62 13.22
N THR A 88 13.32 -2.75 13.78
CA THR A 88 14.12 -3.50 14.76
C THR A 88 15.47 -3.93 14.17
N MET A 89 15.50 -4.40 12.93
CA MET A 89 16.73 -4.76 12.24
C MET A 89 17.65 -3.56 12.01
N LEU A 90 17.09 -2.41 11.62
CA LEU A 90 17.85 -1.17 11.44
C LEU A 90 18.50 -0.71 12.75
N GLU A 91 17.76 -0.76 13.86
CA GLU A 91 18.29 -0.43 15.20
C GLU A 91 19.41 -1.37 15.65
N GLN A 92 19.34 -2.64 15.27
CA GLN A 92 20.39 -3.63 15.57
C GLN A 92 21.66 -3.42 14.74
N GLN A 93 21.54 -2.95 13.49
CA GLN A 93 22.68 -2.67 12.61
C GLN A 93 23.39 -1.35 12.93
N GLY A 94 22.74 -0.45 13.68
CA GLY A 94 23.31 0.81 14.15
C GLY A 94 24.03 0.74 15.50
N LYS A 95 24.17 -0.45 16.10
CA LYS A 95 25.01 -0.74 17.28
C LYS A 95 26.35 -1.32 16.84
#